data_AF-A0A5C7FCC4-F1
#
_entry.id   AF-A0A5C7FCC4-F1
#
_cell.length_a   1.000
_cell.length_b   1.000
_cell.length_c   1.000
_cell.angle_alpha   90.00
_cell.angle_beta   90.00
_cell.angle_gamma   90.00
#
_symmetry.space_group_name_H-M   'P 1'
#
loop_
_entity.id
_entity.type
_entity.pdbx_description
1 polymer ?
#
loop_
_entity_poly.entity_id
_entity_poly.type
_entity_poly.pdbx_seq_one_letter_code
_entity_poly.pdbx_strand_id
1 'polypeptide(L)'
;MYDFNQYGFEYVAAIVLVIALLTALVATLNIKNLDFKNKFLRILPLFNSIFLVFMIFEGVSAFIHQKSKLIKLENAYIARAKKDITKDKIIYEYAGGLALPMYSEKVVKEIDRIHEKYGVTYLNTGCLINYAEIKAQKKYKETVSPYLEKRNGKNWEIKMNAEIEKIKRDSQ
;
A
#
# COMPACT_ATOMS: atom_id res chain seq x y z
N MET A 1 8.02 20.22 -1.51
CA MET A 1 6.77 19.46 -1.28
C MET A 1 6.81 19.06 0.18
N TYR A 2 6.06 19.76 1.04
CA TYR A 2 6.18 19.64 2.50
C TYR A 2 5.66 18.27 2.96
N ASP A 3 6.48 17.54 3.72
CA ASP A 3 6.12 16.23 4.26
C ASP A 3 5.33 16.41 5.56
N PHE A 4 4.01 16.61 5.42
CA PHE A 4 3.08 16.75 6.54
C PHE A 4 3.03 15.51 7.46
N ASN A 5 3.69 14.40 7.11
CA ASN A 5 3.70 13.17 7.91
C ASN A 5 4.54 13.27 9.19
N GLN A 6 5.41 14.27 9.34
CA GLN A 6 6.21 14.47 10.56
C GLN A 6 5.59 15.45 11.56
N TYR A 7 4.53 16.16 11.18
CA TYR A 7 3.96 17.24 11.99
C TYR A 7 2.51 16.92 12.33
N GLY A 8 2.28 16.45 13.55
CA GLY A 8 0.96 16.07 14.06
C GLY A 8 0.02 17.25 14.32
N PHE A 9 -0.94 17.03 15.22
CA PHE A 9 -1.95 18.02 15.63
C PHE A 9 -1.36 19.38 16.05
N GLU A 10 -0.12 19.39 16.56
CA GLU A 10 0.61 20.59 16.98
C GLU A 10 0.78 21.64 15.87
N TYR A 11 0.98 21.21 14.63
CA TYR A 11 1.15 22.14 13.51
C TYR A 11 -0.17 22.79 13.10
N VAL A 12 -1.25 22.02 13.13
CA VAL A 12 -2.61 22.55 12.91
C VAL A 12 -2.95 23.56 14.01
N ALA A 13 -2.64 23.24 15.27
CA ALA A 13 -2.85 24.16 16.39
C ALA A 13 -2.04 25.46 16.25
N ALA A 14 -0.77 25.37 15.83
CA ALA A 14 0.07 26.53 15.57
C ALA A 14 -0.50 27.43 14.46
N ILE A 15 -0.98 26.86 13.35
CA ILE A 15 -1.62 27.63 12.27
C ILE A 15 -2.90 28.33 12.77
N VAL A 16 -3.74 27.62 13.52
CA VAL A 16 -4.97 28.22 14.08
C VAL A 16 -4.64 29.38 15.01
N LEU A 17 -3.59 29.27 15.82
CA LEU A 17 -3.08 30.35 16.67
C LEU A 17 -2.61 31.55 15.85
N VAL A 18 -1.85 31.32 14.79
CA VAL A 18 -1.40 32.39 13.88
C VAL A 18 -2.61 33.07 13.21
N ILE A 19 -3.59 32.30 12.74
CA ILE A 19 -4.84 32.83 12.17
C ILE A 19 -5.58 33.69 13.20
N ALA A 20 -5.65 33.26 14.46
CA ALA A 20 -6.29 34.03 15.53
C ALA A 20 -5.55 35.35 15.80
N LEU A 21 -4.21 35.33 15.85
CA LEU A 21 -3.39 36.54 16.02
C LEU A 21 -3.55 37.51 14.84
N LEU A 22 -3.50 37.02 13.60
CA LEU A 22 -3.73 37.83 12.41
C LEU A 22 -5.13 38.43 12.40
N THR A 23 -6.15 37.65 12.77
CA THR A 23 -7.52 38.13 12.88
C THR A 23 -7.66 39.22 13.94
N ALA A 24 -6.99 39.07 15.09
CA ALA A 24 -6.98 40.09 16.13
C ALA A 24 -6.34 41.40 15.63
N LEU A 25 -5.23 41.31 14.89
CA LEU A 25 -4.57 42.48 14.29
C LEU A 25 -5.43 43.16 13.22
N VAL A 26 -6.17 42.41 12.42
CA VAL A 26 -7.14 42.99 11.47
C VAL A 26 -8.31 43.64 12.23
N ALA A 27 -8.75 43.07 13.35
CA ALA A 27 -9.84 43.62 14.15
C ALA A 27 -9.50 44.95 14.85
N THR A 28 -8.21 45.28 15.02
CA THR A 28 -7.78 46.61 15.52
C THR A 28 -7.92 47.72 14.48
N LEU A 29 -8.05 47.38 13.20
CA LEU A 29 -8.26 48.37 12.15
C LEU A 29 -9.66 49.00 12.27
N ASN A 30 -9.75 50.27 11.87
CA ASN A 30 -10.98 51.05 11.99
C ASN A 30 -11.95 50.72 10.83
N ILE A 31 -12.54 49.53 10.88
CA ILE A 31 -13.47 49.01 9.88
C ILE A 31 -14.91 49.21 10.38
N LYS A 32 -15.61 50.22 9.86
CA LYS A 32 -17.01 50.55 10.22
C LYS A 32 -17.22 50.83 11.72
N ASN A 33 -18.44 51.22 12.12
CA ASN A 33 -18.85 51.47 13.51
C ASN A 33 -18.98 50.18 14.36
N LEU A 34 -18.16 49.16 14.10
CA LEU A 34 -18.18 47.90 14.83
C LEU A 34 -17.09 47.91 15.91
N ASP A 35 -17.43 47.39 17.08
CA ASP A 35 -16.47 47.16 18.16
C ASP A 35 -15.50 46.02 17.79
N PHE A 36 -14.37 45.96 18.50
CA PHE A 36 -13.32 44.97 18.26
C PHE A 36 -13.86 43.53 18.27
N LYS A 37 -14.70 43.20 19.25
CA LYS A 37 -15.26 41.86 19.44
C LYS A 37 -16.07 41.41 18.24
N ASN A 38 -17.00 42.25 17.75
CA ASN A 38 -17.83 41.88 16.61
C ASN A 38 -17.02 41.79 15.31
N LYS A 39 -15.96 42.61 15.14
CA LYS A 39 -15.04 42.48 14.00
C LYS A 39 -14.30 41.15 14.04
N PHE A 40 -13.69 40.83 15.18
CA PHE A 40 -12.95 39.58 15.38
C PHE A 40 -13.83 38.34 15.13
N LEU A 41 -15.02 38.28 15.75
CA LEU A 41 -15.93 37.14 15.61
C LEU A 41 -16.48 36.96 14.19
N ARG A 42 -16.53 38.01 13.37
CA ARG A 42 -16.93 37.91 11.95
C ARG A 42 -15.80 37.45 11.04
N ILE A 43 -14.58 37.90 11.30
CA ILE A 43 -13.42 37.65 10.43
C ILE A 43 -12.79 36.28 10.73
N LEU A 44 -12.72 35.88 12.00
CA LEU A 44 -12.12 34.61 12.43
C LEU A 44 -12.70 33.38 11.70
N PRO A 45 -14.03 33.18 11.60
CA PRO A 45 -14.59 32.03 10.90
C PRO A 45 -14.34 32.06 9.39
N LEU A 46 -14.13 33.22 8.77
CA LEU A 46 -13.79 33.32 7.35
C LEU A 46 -12.40 32.75 7.09
N PHE A 47 -11.40 33.18 7.86
CA PHE A 47 -10.04 32.64 7.73
C PHE A 47 -9.96 31.15 8.07
N ASN A 48 -10.66 30.71 9.11
CA ASN A 48 -10.70 29.29 9.46
C ASN A 48 -11.41 28.44 8.38
N SER A 49 -12.46 28.98 7.75
CA SER A 49 -13.12 28.30 6.61
C SER A 49 -12.19 28.15 5.41
N ILE A 50 -11.42 29.20 5.07
CA ILE A 50 -10.44 29.15 3.97
C ILE A 50 -9.37 28.10 4.28
N PHE A 51 -8.85 28.10 5.50
CA PHE A 51 -7.86 27.11 5.93
C PHE A 51 -8.43 25.68 5.89
N LEU A 52 -9.68 25.48 6.32
CA LEU A 52 -10.34 24.18 6.25
C LEU A 52 -10.49 23.69 4.80
N VAL A 53 -10.91 24.56 3.88
CA VAL A 53 -11.00 24.22 2.45
C VAL A 53 -9.64 23.82 1.89
N PHE A 54 -8.58 24.55 2.26
CA PHE A 54 -7.21 24.20 1.87
C PHE A 54 -6.79 22.82 2.40
N MET A 55 -7.06 22.52 3.68
CA MET A 55 -6.77 21.22 4.28
C MET A 55 -7.52 20.08 3.59
N ILE A 56 -8.79 20.28 3.26
CA ILE A 56 -9.59 19.30 2.51
C ILE A 56 -8.98 19.08 1.12
N PHE A 57 -8.61 20.17 0.43
CA PHE A 57 -8.01 20.09 -0.90
C PHE A 57 -6.68 19.31 -0.89
N GLU A 58 -5.79 19.60 0.05
CA GLU A 58 -4.52 18.88 0.22
C GLU A 58 -4.76 17.41 0.56
N GLY A 59 -5.69 17.13 1.49
CA GLY A 59 -6.04 15.76 1.87
C GLY A 59 -6.60 14.94 0.70
N VAL A 60 -7.52 15.51 -0.08
CA VAL A 60 -8.09 14.87 -1.27
C VAL A 60 -7.02 14.67 -2.35
N SER A 61 -6.17 15.67 -2.58
CA SER A 61 -5.09 15.58 -3.57
C SER A 61 -4.08 14.49 -3.21
N ALA A 62 -3.65 14.42 -1.95
CA ALA A 62 -2.77 13.38 -1.44
C ALA A 62 -3.42 11.99 -1.57
N PHE A 63 -4.70 11.86 -1.22
CA PHE A 63 -5.44 10.61 -1.36
C PHE A 63 -5.53 10.14 -2.82
N ILE A 64 -5.87 11.04 -3.75
CA ILE A 64 -5.93 10.73 -5.19
C ILE A 64 -4.55 10.31 -5.70
N HIS A 65 -3.49 10.99 -5.29
CA HIS A 65 -2.11 10.65 -5.68
C HIS A 65 -1.71 9.26 -5.20
N GLN A 66 -1.99 8.92 -3.94
CA GLN A 66 -1.70 7.59 -3.40
C GLN A 66 -2.52 6.50 -4.08
N LYS A 67 -3.80 6.76 -4.34
CA LYS A 67 -4.68 5.85 -5.09
C LYS A 67 -4.16 5.64 -6.52
N SER A 68 -3.71 6.69 -7.19
CA SER A 68 -3.11 6.61 -8.53
C SER A 68 -1.84 5.77 -8.53
N LYS A 69 -0.95 5.96 -7.55
CA LYS A 69 0.25 5.14 -7.38
C LYS A 69 -0.09 3.66 -7.17
N LEU A 70 -1.07 3.37 -6.33
CA LEU A 70 -1.54 2.00 -6.10
C LEU A 70 -2.06 1.35 -7.39
N ILE A 71 -2.92 2.04 -8.14
CA ILE A 71 -3.47 1.53 -9.40
C ILE A 71 -2.35 1.27 -10.42
N LYS A 72 -1.37 2.16 -10.54
CA LYS A 72 -0.21 1.97 -11.42
C LYS A 72 0.59 0.73 -11.03
N LEU A 73 0.79 0.51 -9.73
CA LEU A 73 1.48 -0.67 -9.21
C LEU A 73 0.68 -1.96 -9.50
N GLU A 74 -0.62 -1.98 -9.18
CA GLU A 74 -1.51 -3.11 -9.51
C GLU A 74 -1.48 -3.45 -11.00
N ASN A 75 -1.55 -2.44 -11.88
CA ASN A 75 -1.47 -2.64 -13.32
C ASN A 75 -0.12 -3.20 -13.78
N ALA A 76 0.98 -2.77 -13.16
CA ALA A 76 2.30 -3.32 -13.44
C ALA A 76 2.39 -4.81 -13.07
N TYR A 77 1.79 -5.20 -11.94
CA TYR A 77 1.70 -6.60 -11.52
C TYR A 77 0.77 -7.43 -12.43
N ILE A 78 -0.36 -6.88 -12.88
CA ILE A 78 -1.23 -7.55 -13.86
C ILE A 78 -0.47 -7.75 -15.19
N ALA A 79 0.26 -6.74 -15.66
CA ALA A 79 1.07 -6.86 -16.88
C ALA A 79 2.17 -7.91 -16.74
N ARG A 80 2.82 -7.97 -15.56
CA ARG A 80 3.79 -9.01 -15.21
C ARG A 80 3.15 -10.40 -15.22
N ALA A 81 2.02 -10.57 -14.54
CA ALA A 81 1.25 -11.83 -14.53
C ALA A 81 0.93 -12.31 -15.94
N LYS A 82 0.48 -11.43 -16.84
CA LYS A 82 0.23 -11.78 -18.24
C LYS A 82 1.50 -12.26 -18.95
N LYS A 83 2.63 -11.58 -18.74
CA LYS A 83 3.93 -11.98 -19.30
C LYS A 83 4.37 -13.36 -18.77
N ASP A 84 4.19 -13.60 -17.49
CA ASP A 84 4.56 -14.85 -16.83
C ASP A 84 3.70 -16.02 -17.31
N ILE A 85 2.39 -15.79 -17.49
CA ILE A 85 1.46 -16.73 -18.12
C ILE A 85 1.93 -17.09 -19.53
N THR A 86 2.31 -16.12 -20.37
CA THR A 86 2.79 -16.41 -21.73
C THR A 86 4.08 -17.23 -21.76
N LYS A 87 4.84 -17.22 -20.67
CA LYS A 87 6.09 -17.99 -20.52
C LYS A 87 5.90 -19.35 -19.85
N ASP A 88 4.66 -19.70 -19.49
CA ASP A 88 4.35 -20.85 -18.61
C ASP A 88 5.17 -20.89 -17.32
N LYS A 89 5.51 -19.70 -16.77
CA LYS A 89 6.35 -19.61 -15.57
C LYS A 89 5.82 -18.52 -14.65
N ILE A 90 5.01 -18.94 -13.66
CA ILE A 90 4.44 -18.05 -12.65
C ILE A 90 5.43 -17.88 -11.51
N ILE A 91 5.68 -16.64 -11.08
CA ILE A 91 6.62 -16.33 -10.02
C ILE A 91 5.85 -15.68 -8.86
N TYR A 92 5.72 -16.40 -7.75
CA TYR A 92 5.19 -15.86 -6.51
C TYR A 92 6.33 -15.27 -5.68
N GLU A 93 6.31 -13.96 -5.55
CA GLU A 93 7.19 -13.24 -4.65
C GLU A 93 6.56 -13.21 -3.25
N TYR A 94 7.34 -13.52 -2.22
CA TYR A 94 6.90 -13.45 -0.84
C TYR A 94 7.93 -12.70 0.00
N ALA A 95 7.43 -11.97 1.00
CA ALA A 95 8.25 -11.21 1.93
C ALA A 95 8.23 -11.88 3.31
N GLY A 96 9.38 -11.91 3.98
CA GLY A 96 9.57 -12.58 5.26
C GLY A 96 10.06 -14.03 5.16
N GLY A 97 10.42 -14.59 6.31
CA GLY A 97 11.07 -15.90 6.42
C GLY A 97 12.59 -15.78 6.33
N LEU A 98 13.29 -15.98 7.45
CA LEU A 98 14.68 -16.41 7.40
C LEU A 98 14.67 -17.81 6.79
N ALA A 99 15.37 -18.01 5.68
CA ALA A 99 15.69 -19.33 5.17
C ALA A 99 16.69 -19.98 6.15
N LEU A 100 16.23 -20.33 7.35
CA LEU A 100 16.94 -21.31 8.15
C LEU A 100 16.76 -22.64 7.39
N PRO A 101 17.84 -23.30 6.94
CA PRO A 101 17.71 -24.56 6.23
C PRO A 101 17.30 -25.62 7.25
N MET A 102 16.00 -25.72 7.48
CA MET A 102 15.38 -26.78 8.28
C MET A 102 15.48 -28.14 7.56
N TYR A 103 15.81 -28.11 6.27
CA TYR A 103 15.91 -29.27 5.38
C TYR A 103 17.22 -29.24 4.58
N SER A 104 17.71 -30.42 4.18
CA SER A 104 18.91 -30.55 3.35
C SER A 104 18.71 -29.95 1.95
N GLU A 105 19.82 -29.60 1.28
CA GLU A 105 19.80 -29.06 -0.09
C GLU A 105 19.08 -29.99 -1.06
N LYS A 106 19.17 -31.30 -0.86
CA LYS A 106 18.47 -32.30 -1.68
C LYS A 106 16.95 -32.15 -1.56
N VAL A 107 16.44 -31.97 -0.35
CA VAL A 107 15.01 -31.78 -0.08
C VAL A 107 14.49 -30.47 -0.68
N VAL A 108 15.27 -29.40 -0.53
CA VAL A 108 14.92 -28.09 -1.12
C VAL A 108 14.82 -28.20 -2.64
N LYS A 109 15.81 -28.82 -3.31
CA LYS A 109 15.76 -29.05 -4.77
C LYS A 109 14.57 -29.89 -5.20
N GLU A 110 14.13 -30.84 -4.38
CA GLU A 110 12.99 -31.69 -4.70
C GLU A 110 11.65 -30.94 -4.55
N ILE A 111 11.55 -30.07 -3.54
CA ILE A 111 10.44 -29.12 -3.40
C ILE A 111 10.39 -28.16 -4.60
N ASP A 112 11.53 -27.62 -5.03
CA ASP A 112 11.59 -26.73 -6.19
C ASP A 112 11.15 -27.43 -7.48
N ARG A 113 11.53 -28.70 -7.67
CA ARG A 113 11.04 -29.52 -8.80
C ARG A 113 9.53 -29.72 -8.77
N ILE A 114 8.93 -29.89 -7.59
CA ILE A 114 7.47 -29.94 -7.46
C ILE A 114 6.87 -28.59 -7.88
N HIS A 115 7.39 -27.47 -7.40
CA HIS A 115 6.93 -26.15 -7.82
C HIS A 115 7.00 -25.98 -9.35
N GLU A 116 8.13 -26.34 -9.96
CA GLU A 116 8.32 -26.29 -11.42
C GLU A 116 7.34 -27.17 -12.19
N LYS A 117 7.06 -28.39 -11.70
CA LYS A 117 6.02 -29.28 -12.24
C LYS A 117 4.66 -28.58 -12.30
N TYR A 118 4.31 -27.81 -11.28
CA TYR A 118 3.07 -27.01 -11.23
C TYR A 118 3.17 -25.64 -11.92
N GLY A 119 4.31 -25.30 -12.53
CA GLY A 119 4.50 -24.08 -13.31
C GLY A 119 4.66 -22.84 -12.44
N VAL A 120 5.04 -23.03 -11.17
CA VAL A 120 5.22 -21.98 -10.19
C VAL A 120 6.65 -21.95 -9.68
N THR A 121 7.12 -20.78 -9.27
CA THR A 121 8.39 -20.58 -8.59
C THR A 121 8.17 -19.59 -7.45
N TYR A 122 8.76 -19.84 -6.29
CA TYR A 122 8.65 -18.95 -5.14
C TYR A 122 9.96 -18.21 -4.91
N LEU A 123 9.89 -16.87 -4.86
CA LEU A 123 11.05 -16.00 -4.67
C LEU A 123 10.89 -15.19 -3.39
N ASN A 124 11.84 -15.34 -2.46
CA ASN A 124 11.88 -14.51 -1.26
C ASN A 124 12.46 -13.13 -1.63
N THR A 125 11.69 -12.07 -1.41
CA THR A 125 12.10 -10.68 -1.69
C THR A 125 12.59 -9.93 -0.44
N GLY A 126 12.77 -10.63 0.68
CA GLY A 126 13.23 -10.07 1.95
C GLY A 126 12.10 -9.42 2.75
N CYS A 127 12.41 -8.37 3.51
CA CYS A 127 11.45 -7.70 4.40
C CYS A 127 10.92 -6.40 3.76
N LEU A 128 10.17 -6.52 2.67
CA LEU A 128 9.46 -5.40 2.04
C LEU A 128 7.96 -5.65 2.07
N ILE A 129 7.36 -5.47 3.25
CA ILE A 129 5.91 -5.56 3.44
C ILE A 129 5.37 -4.16 3.62
N ASN A 130 4.78 -3.59 2.56
CA ASN A 130 3.92 -2.43 2.66
C ASN A 130 2.52 -2.75 2.08
N TYR A 131 1.52 -1.96 2.46
CA TYR A 131 0.12 -2.21 2.06
C TYR A 131 -0.06 -2.24 0.53
N ALA A 132 0.65 -1.38 -0.20
CA ALA A 132 0.52 -1.28 -1.64
C ALA A 132 1.07 -2.53 -2.35
N GLU A 133 2.21 -3.05 -1.90
CA GLU A 133 2.78 -4.30 -2.40
C GLU A 133 1.86 -5.49 -2.13
N ILE A 134 1.28 -5.59 -0.92
CA ILE A 134 0.31 -6.66 -0.61
C ILE A 134 -0.89 -6.63 -1.58
N LYS A 135 -1.43 -5.44 -1.85
CA LYS A 135 -2.54 -5.27 -2.79
C LYS A 135 -2.16 -5.65 -4.22
N ALA A 136 -0.98 -5.23 -4.67
CA ALA A 136 -0.49 -5.54 -6.00
C ALA A 136 -0.18 -7.04 -6.20
N GLN A 137 0.44 -7.69 -5.20
CA GLN A 137 0.64 -9.15 -5.17
C GLN A 137 -0.69 -9.90 -5.20
N LYS A 138 -1.72 -9.40 -4.49
CA LYS A 138 -3.06 -9.98 -4.57
C LYS A 138 -3.60 -9.94 -5.99
N LYS A 139 -3.46 -8.81 -6.69
CA LYS A 139 -3.87 -8.67 -8.10
C LYS A 139 -3.11 -9.60 -9.04
N TYR A 140 -1.82 -9.81 -8.79
CA TYR A 140 -1.04 -10.82 -9.50
C TYR A 140 -1.63 -12.23 -9.30
N LYS A 141 -1.84 -12.66 -8.03
CA LYS A 141 -2.42 -13.97 -7.71
C LYS A 141 -3.81 -14.16 -8.35
N GLU A 142 -4.67 -13.16 -8.26
CA GLU A 142 -6.00 -13.16 -8.91
C GLU A 142 -5.90 -13.34 -10.43
N THR A 143 -4.89 -12.71 -11.07
CA THR A 143 -4.71 -12.76 -12.53
C THR A 143 -4.20 -14.11 -13.01
N VAL A 144 -3.29 -14.76 -12.28
CA VAL A 144 -2.70 -16.05 -12.66
C VAL A 144 -3.54 -17.26 -12.25
N SER A 145 -4.46 -17.10 -11.28
CA SER A 145 -5.26 -18.22 -10.75
C SER A 145 -6.04 -18.99 -11.82
N PRO A 146 -6.80 -18.35 -12.74
CA PRO A 146 -7.53 -19.08 -13.77
C PRO A 146 -6.60 -19.86 -14.72
N TYR A 147 -5.41 -19.32 -14.98
CA TYR A 147 -4.41 -20.00 -15.81
C TYR A 147 -3.90 -21.26 -15.12
N LEU A 148 -3.50 -21.16 -13.85
CA LEU A 148 -2.98 -22.30 -13.08
C LEU A 148 -4.05 -23.37 -12.86
N GLU A 149 -5.30 -22.99 -12.64
CA GLU A 149 -6.42 -23.95 -12.58
C GLU A 149 -6.65 -24.65 -13.93
N LYS A 150 -6.55 -23.92 -15.05
CA LYS A 150 -6.66 -24.53 -16.38
C LYS A 150 -5.50 -25.49 -16.66
N ARG A 151 -4.28 -25.13 -16.25
CA ARG A 151 -3.05 -25.90 -16.45
C ARG A 151 -3.02 -27.18 -15.60
N ASN A 152 -3.34 -27.05 -14.32
CA ASN A 152 -3.09 -28.09 -13.31
C ASN A 152 -4.39 -28.72 -12.75
N GLY A 153 -5.56 -28.22 -13.15
CA GLY A 153 -6.86 -28.60 -12.63
C GLY A 153 -7.26 -27.88 -11.34
N LYS A 154 -8.52 -28.06 -10.93
CA LYS A 154 -9.02 -27.55 -9.65
C LYS A 154 -8.23 -28.12 -8.47
N ASN A 155 -8.06 -27.32 -7.42
CA ASN A 155 -7.35 -27.68 -6.19
C ASN A 155 -5.88 -28.07 -6.40
N TRP A 156 -5.23 -27.57 -7.46
CA TRP A 156 -3.83 -27.88 -7.74
C TRP A 156 -2.89 -27.47 -6.59
N GLU A 157 -3.16 -26.35 -5.91
CA GLU A 157 -2.36 -25.86 -4.77
C GLU A 157 -2.39 -26.87 -3.61
N ILE A 158 -3.54 -27.50 -3.35
CA ILE A 158 -3.68 -28.55 -2.33
C ILE A 158 -2.89 -29.79 -2.73
N LYS A 159 -2.97 -30.21 -3.99
CA LYS A 159 -2.24 -31.39 -4.50
C LYS A 159 -0.73 -31.16 -4.43
N MET A 160 -0.27 -29.99 -4.87
CA MET A 160 1.13 -29.57 -4.81
C MET A 160 1.65 -29.58 -3.37
N ASN A 161 0.92 -28.97 -2.43
CA ASN A 161 1.30 -28.96 -1.03
C ASN A 161 1.32 -30.37 -0.42
N ALA A 162 0.39 -31.25 -0.79
CA ALA A 162 0.41 -32.65 -0.35
C ALA A 162 1.66 -33.41 -0.84
N GLU A 163 2.11 -33.17 -2.09
CA GLU A 163 3.37 -33.71 -2.62
C GLU A 163 4.58 -33.20 -1.81
N ILE A 164 4.63 -31.89 -1.53
CA ILE A 164 5.70 -31.26 -0.73
C ILE A 164 5.74 -31.81 0.70
N GLU A 165 4.59 -31.92 1.36
CA GLU A 165 4.50 -32.43 2.73
C GLU A 165 4.91 -33.90 2.83
N LYS A 166 4.71 -34.70 1.78
CA LYS A 166 5.22 -36.06 1.72
C LYS A 166 6.75 -36.07 1.75
N ILE A 167 7.40 -35.25 0.92
CA ILE A 167 8.87 -35.15 0.90
C ILE A 167 9.40 -34.70 2.26
N LYS A 168 8.78 -33.71 2.88
CA LYS A 168 9.21 -33.21 4.19
C LYS A 168 9.15 -34.29 5.27
N ARG A 169 8.08 -35.10 5.30
CA ARG A 169 7.94 -36.22 6.26
C ARG A 169 8.96 -37.32 6.02
N ASP A 170 9.20 -37.67 4.76
CA ASP A 170 10.14 -38.74 4.39
C ASP A 170 11.61 -38.31 4.62
N SER A 171 11.86 -37.04 4.95
CA SER A 171 13.18 -36.44 5.17
C SER A 171 13.48 -36.07 6.62
N GLN A 172 12.55 -36.33 7.54
CA GLN A 172 12.70 -36.21 9.00
C GLN A 172 13.06 -37.56 9.61
#